data_AF-A0A062U1R7-F1
#
_entry.id   AF-A0A062U1R7-F1
#
_cell.length_a   1.000
_cell.length_b   1.000
_cell.length_c   1.000
_cell.angle_alpha   90.00
_cell.angle_beta   90.00
_cell.angle_gamma   90.00
#
_symmetry.space_group_name_H-M   'P 1'
#
loop_
_entity.id
_entity.type
_entity.pdbx_description
1 polymer ?
#
loop_
_entity_poly.entity_id
_entity_poly.type
_entity_poly.pdbx_seq_one_letter_code
_entity_poly.pdbx_strand_id
1 'polypeptide(L)' 'MEIIIYLIPVALCLGAAGLAAFIWSVNSGQYEDLDGASYRILEDEDKPL' A
#
# COMPACT_ATOMS: atom_id res chain seq x y z
N MET A 1 21.07 -10.02 26.35
CA MET A 1 21.85 -9.90 25.10
C MET A 1 21.40 -10.92 24.05
N GLU A 2 21.11 -12.16 24.42
CA GLU A 2 20.56 -13.20 23.52
C GLU A 2 19.37 -12.76 22.66
N ILE A 3 18.40 -12.03 23.23
CA ILE A 3 17.20 -11.63 22.48
C ILE A 3 17.49 -10.62 21.36
N ILE A 4 18.50 -9.76 21.53
CA ILE A 4 18.87 -8.76 20.53
C ILE A 4 19.38 -9.45 19.25
N ILE A 5 20.05 -10.60 19.38
CA ILE A 5 20.55 -11.40 18.25
C ILE A 5 19.39 -11.88 17.36
N TYR A 6 18.20 -12.11 17.92
CA TYR A 6 17.01 -12.47 17.14
C TYR A 6 16.22 -11.25 16.68
N LEU A 7 16.11 -10.21 17.51
CA LEU A 7 15.34 -9.01 17.18
C LEU A 7 15.96 -8.19 16.04
N ILE A 8 17.29 -8.12 15.93
CA ILE A 8 17.95 -7.38 14.85
C ILE A 8 17.60 -7.98 13.47
N PRO A 9 17.81 -9.29 13.21
CA PRO A 9 17.39 -9.91 11.95
C PRO A 9 15.89 -9.78 11.69
N VAL A 10 15.05 -9.99 12.69
CA VAL A 10 13.59 -9.86 12.55
C VAL A 10 13.20 -8.44 12.14
N ALA A 11 13.76 -7.42 12.79
CA ALA A 11 13.50 -6.03 12.44
C ALA A 11 13.97 -5.69 11.01
N LEU A 12 15.14 -6.18 10.59
CA LEU A 12 15.64 -6.00 9.24
C LEU A 12 14.74 -6.69 8.20
N CYS A 13 14.30 -7.92 8.46
CA CYS A 13 13.38 -8.64 7.60
C CYS A 13 12.03 -7.92 7.47
N LEU A 14 11.48 -7.44 8.59
CA LEU A 14 10.23 -6.67 8.58
C LEU A 14 10.37 -5.35 7.82
N GLY A 15 11.48 -4.63 8.02
CA GLY A 15 11.77 -3.40 7.28
C GLY A 15 11.91 -3.65 5.77
N ALA A 16 12.65 -4.69 5.38
CA ALA A 16 12.82 -5.09 3.99
C ALA A 16 11.50 -5.55 3.36
N ALA A 17 10.69 -6.33 4.09
CA ALA A 17 9.38 -6.76 3.63
C ALA A 17 8.44 -5.57 3.41
N GLY A 18 8.42 -4.60 4.34
CA GLY A 18 7.65 -3.37 4.19
C GLY A 18 8.09 -2.54 2.98
N LEU A 19 9.40 -2.38 2.78
CA LEU A 19 9.94 -1.66 1.63
C LEU A 19 9.61 -2.36 0.30
N ALA A 20 9.75 -3.68 0.24
CA ALA A 20 9.42 -4.47 -0.93
C ALA A 20 7.92 -4.39 -1.26
N ALA A 21 7.06 -4.50 -0.25
CA ALA A 21 5.62 -4.35 -0.39
C ALA A 21 5.24 -2.95 -0.87
N PHE A 22 5.89 -1.91 -0.33
CA PHE A 22 5.68 -0.52 -0.76
C PHE A 22 6.05 -0.31 -2.22
N ILE A 23 7.24 -0.75 -2.65
CA ILE A 23 7.69 -0.63 -4.05
C ILE A 23 6.77 -1.42 -4.97
N TRP A 24 6.37 -2.64 -4.57
CA TRP A 24 5.41 -3.43 -5.33
C TRP A 24 4.06 -2.73 -5.47
N SER A 25 3.55 -2.11 -4.41
CA SER A 25 2.28 -1.36 -4.42
C SER A 25 2.33 -0.18 -5.40
N VAL A 26 3.43 0.58 -5.40
CA VAL A 26 3.63 1.71 -6.32
C VAL A 26 3.70 1.22 -7.76
N ASN A 27 4.48 0.17 -8.03
CA ASN A 27 4.65 -0.35 -9.39
C ASN A 27 3.44 -1.11 -9.92
N SER A 28 2.48 -1.50 -9.07
CA SER A 28 1.28 -2.22 -9.48
C SER A 28 0.20 -1.31 -10.10
N GLY A 29 0.47 -0.02 -10.28
CA GLY A 29 -0.48 0.93 -10.89
C GLY A 29 -1.72 1.22 -10.03
N GLN A 30 -1.76 0.73 -8.78
CA GLN A 30 -2.91 0.91 -7.88
C GLN A 30 -3.18 2.38 -7.54
N TYR A 31 -2.17 3.23 -7.66
CA TYR A 31 -2.29 4.67 -7.41
C TYR A 31 -2.74 5.48 -8.64
N GLU A 32 -2.80 4.86 -9.83
CA GLU A 32 -3.16 5.56 -11.07
C GLU A 32 -4.68 5.79 -11.22
N ASP A 33 -5.51 4.94 -10.60
CA ASP A 33 -6.99 5.07 -10.62
C ASP A 33 -7.58 5.70 -9.34
N LEU A 34 -6.75 6.29 -8.47
CA LEU A 34 -7.26 7.01 -7.28
C LEU A 34 -8.02 8.29 -7.65
N ASP A 35 -7.57 8.98 -8.72
CA ASP A 35 -8.24 10.17 -9.24
C ASP A 35 -9.59 9.82 -9.89
N GLY A 36 -9.68 8.69 -10.61
CA GLY A 36 -10.91 8.19 -11.21
C GLY A 36 -11.93 7.67 -10.20
N ALA A 37 -11.47 7.06 -9.09
CA ALA A 37 -12.33 6.70 -7.96
C ALA A 37 -12.93 7.93 -7.25
N SER A 38 -12.13 8.99 -7.06
CA SER A 38 -12.57 10.25 -6.44
C SER A 38 -13.52 11.04 -7.34
N TYR A 39 -13.37 10.94 -8.66
CA TYR A 39 -14.31 11.54 -9.61
C TYR A 39 -15.69 10.85 -9.56
N ARG A 40 -15.70 9.51 -9.49
CA ARG A 40 -16.93 8.71 -9.37
C ARG A 40 -17.72 8.93 -8.07
N ILE A 41 -17.05 9.20 -6.95
CA ILE A 41 -17.75 9.45 -5.67
C ILE A 41 -18.47 10.81 -5.62
N LEU A 42 -18.08 11.74 -6.50
CA LEU A 42 -18.75 13.04 -6.68
C LEU A 42 -19.82 12.97 -7.78
N GLU A 43 -19.68 12.02 -8.71
CA GLU A 43 -20.66 11.68 -9.75
C GLU A 43 -21.61 10.53 -9.34
N ASP A 44 -21.99 10.43 -8.05
CA ASP A 44 -23.24 9.74 -7.66
C ASP A 44 -24.43 10.58 -8.19
N GLU A 45 -24.53 10.72 -9.52
CA GLU A 45 -25.72 11.22 -10.18
C GLU A 45 -26.79 10.13 -10.11
N ASP A 46 -27.67 10.29 -9.13
CA ASP A 46 -29.06 9.86 -9.15
C ASP A 46 -29.73 10.18 -10.51
N LYS A 47 -29.52 9.34 -11.52
CA LYS A 47 -30.27 9.38 -12.78
C LYS A 47 -30.85 8.00 -13.09
N PRO A 48 -32.08 7.71 -12.63
CA PRO A 48 -32.87 6.65 -13.22
C PRO A 48 -33.31 7.04 -14.64
N LEU A 49 -33.25 6.03 -15.53
CA LEU A 49 -33.53 6.06 -16.98
C LEU A 49 -34.94 6.55 -17.35
#